data_AF-A0AAW5TZG1-F1
#
_entry.id   AF-A0AAW5TZG1-F1
#
_cell.length_a   1.000
_cell.length_b   1.000
_cell.length_c   1.000
_cell.angle_alpha   90.00
_cell.angle_beta   90.00
_cell.angle_gamma   90.00
#
_symmetry.space_group_name_H-M   'P 1'
#
loop_
_entity.id
_entity.type
_entity.pdbx_description
1 polymer ?
#
loop_
_entity_poly.entity_id
_entity_poly.type
_entity_poly.pdbx_seq_one_letter_code
_entity_poly.pdbx_strand_id
1 'polypeptide(L)'
;MSRVIAGMNWQALYSFASKQALLGLCFDGIERLGEEYPEELRLNPIGRELLMTWMGKAQQIRRQNMKVNVVASKLYSMLREDGLRCCILKGQGNALMYSNAYSRNPGDIDVWVNASREQITEYAKTHFEIGNDIRFQHLETSMDGVPVELHFFPCTMNNPIYHVRLQKWFKRNADLQCSNVVSLPDGIGEIAIPTTAFNVIYQLTHLYHHFFDEGIGMRQIIDYFLVVNDFSKNVFLDTDFSNHPVPLSKEGSTSHPDPLTLRGEGGNRPTRCSEPLRSKDGGPSKVSPDCAGWDRRGVSGDIASDASVSSAFTTDSSASTALDVVQRELKYLGLWKFAGAVMFVLHEVLGLAEDKMIAPMDEKRGKLLLSEILNGGNFGKHFTKYGHFTQQGMAKKYFLKIWRNMHFVRYYPAEALCEPIFRTWHFFWRMKNKE
;
A
#
# COMPACT_ATOMS: atom_id res chain seq x y z
N MET A 1 30.16 0.94 10.49
CA MET A 1 29.96 0.33 9.16
C MET A 1 31.11 -0.57 8.74
N SER A 2 32.37 -0.13 8.81
CA SER A 2 33.56 -0.89 8.37
C SER A 2 33.66 -2.36 8.84
N ARG A 3 33.41 -2.65 10.13
CA ARG A 3 33.43 -4.04 10.64
C ARG A 3 32.31 -4.94 10.09
N VAL A 4 31.17 -4.36 9.71
CA VAL A 4 30.01 -5.09 9.21
C VAL A 4 30.26 -5.57 7.78
N ILE A 5 30.81 -4.70 6.93
CA ILE A 5 31.14 -5.03 5.53
C ILE A 5 32.28 -6.05 5.50
N ALA A 6 33.35 -5.83 6.29
CA ALA A 6 34.51 -6.71 6.31
C ALA A 6 34.19 -8.15 6.76
N GLY A 7 33.18 -8.35 7.61
CA GLY A 7 32.74 -9.68 8.07
C GLY A 7 31.52 -10.25 7.34
N MET A 8 31.02 -9.57 6.29
CA MET A 8 29.77 -9.94 5.63
C MET A 8 29.90 -11.26 4.87
N ASN A 9 29.02 -12.22 5.18
CA ASN A 9 28.84 -13.39 4.34
C ASN A 9 27.81 -13.08 3.24
N TRP A 10 28.32 -12.68 2.07
CA TRP A 10 27.49 -12.28 0.92
C TRP A 10 26.52 -13.38 0.45
N GLN A 11 26.94 -14.65 0.49
CA GLN A 11 26.09 -15.77 0.09
C GLN A 11 24.93 -15.98 1.09
N ALA A 12 25.19 -15.82 2.38
CA ALA A 12 24.16 -15.88 3.41
C ALA A 12 23.18 -14.71 3.28
N LEU A 13 23.68 -13.50 3.02
CA LEU A 13 22.84 -12.32 2.77
C LEU A 13 21.95 -12.51 1.54
N TYR A 14 22.51 -12.97 0.42
CA TYR A 14 21.73 -13.27 -0.79
C TYR A 14 20.64 -14.33 -0.51
N SER A 15 20.99 -15.38 0.22
CA SER A 15 20.05 -16.45 0.59
C SER A 15 18.91 -15.93 1.47
N PHE A 16 19.22 -15.06 2.44
CA PHE A 16 18.24 -14.38 3.26
C PHE A 16 17.34 -13.45 2.45
N ALA A 17 17.94 -12.56 1.66
CA ALA A 17 17.23 -11.59 0.82
C ALA A 17 16.30 -12.29 -0.18
N SER A 18 16.74 -13.39 -0.79
CA SER A 18 15.92 -14.24 -1.66
C SER A 18 14.70 -14.80 -0.92
N LYS A 19 14.91 -15.43 0.25
CA LYS A 19 13.81 -15.99 1.09
C LYS A 19 12.81 -14.95 1.55
N GLN A 20 13.23 -13.68 1.66
CA GLN A 20 12.42 -12.58 2.17
C GLN A 20 11.89 -11.64 1.07
N ALA A 21 12.14 -11.95 -0.21
CA ALA A 21 11.78 -11.11 -1.36
C ALA A 21 12.36 -9.69 -1.29
N LEU A 22 13.64 -9.58 -0.90
CA LEU A 22 14.39 -8.33 -0.72
C LEU A 22 15.55 -8.18 -1.72
N LEU A 23 15.67 -9.06 -2.72
CA LEU A 23 16.83 -9.04 -3.63
C LEU A 23 17.02 -7.69 -4.33
N GLY A 24 15.94 -7.07 -4.85
CA GLY A 24 16.06 -5.75 -5.48
C GLY A 24 16.53 -4.69 -4.48
N LEU A 25 15.85 -4.56 -3.33
CA LEU A 25 16.22 -3.61 -2.28
C LEU A 25 17.68 -3.78 -1.81
N CYS A 26 18.12 -5.02 -1.57
CA CYS A 26 19.48 -5.29 -1.14
C CYS A 26 20.51 -5.00 -2.24
N PHE A 27 20.15 -5.17 -3.52
CA PHE A 27 21.02 -4.81 -4.64
C PHE A 27 21.24 -3.31 -4.73
N ASP A 28 20.18 -2.49 -4.59
CA ASP A 28 20.32 -1.04 -4.47
C ASP A 28 21.19 -0.64 -3.26
N GLY A 29 21.13 -1.42 -2.17
CA GLY A 29 22.03 -1.25 -1.03
C GLY A 29 23.50 -1.53 -1.40
N ILE A 30 23.76 -2.56 -2.20
CA ILE A 30 25.10 -2.91 -2.67
C ILE A 30 25.67 -1.86 -3.62
N GLU A 31 24.85 -1.32 -4.53
CA GLU A 31 25.25 -0.22 -5.41
C GLU A 31 25.68 0.99 -4.59
N ARG A 32 24.88 1.39 -3.60
CA ARG A 32 25.24 2.47 -2.66
C ARG A 32 26.50 2.16 -1.84
N LEU A 33 26.69 0.91 -1.40
CA LEU A 33 27.92 0.53 -0.70
C LEU A 33 29.17 0.69 -1.60
N GLY A 34 29.03 0.42 -2.90
CA GLY A 34 30.12 0.64 -3.87
C GLY A 34 30.47 2.11 -4.06
N GLU A 35 29.50 3.01 -3.91
CA GLU A 35 29.70 4.47 -4.00
C GLU A 35 30.21 5.07 -2.68
N GLU A 36 29.61 4.69 -1.55
CA GLU A 36 29.87 5.29 -0.24
C GLU A 36 31.06 4.66 0.51
N TYR A 37 31.32 3.36 0.32
CA TYR A 37 32.33 2.58 1.05
C TYR A 37 33.18 1.68 0.12
N PRO A 38 33.81 2.25 -0.93
CA PRO A 38 34.53 1.46 -1.93
C PRO A 38 35.73 0.70 -1.35
N GLU A 39 36.46 1.28 -0.40
CA GLU A 39 37.64 0.63 0.20
C GLU A 39 37.26 -0.56 1.08
N GLU A 40 36.20 -0.44 1.88
CA GLU A 40 35.69 -1.54 2.69
C GLU A 40 35.15 -2.68 1.83
N LEU A 41 34.45 -2.36 0.74
CA LEU A 41 33.98 -3.37 -0.21
C LEU A 41 35.15 -4.06 -0.93
N ARG A 42 36.25 -3.34 -1.19
CA ARG A 42 37.48 -3.92 -1.75
C ARG A 42 38.14 -4.94 -0.83
N LEU A 43 38.03 -4.76 0.50
CA LEU A 43 38.55 -5.70 1.50
C LEU A 43 37.72 -6.99 1.61
N ASN A 44 36.42 -6.93 1.28
CA ASN A 44 35.54 -8.10 1.24
C ASN A 44 34.66 -8.10 -0.03
N PRO A 45 35.25 -8.39 -1.21
CA PRO A 45 34.56 -8.27 -2.47
C PRO A 45 33.46 -9.33 -2.64
N ILE A 46 32.37 -8.95 -3.30
CA ILE A 46 31.34 -9.89 -3.70
C ILE A 46 31.88 -10.75 -4.86
N GLY A 47 31.81 -12.07 -4.72
CA GLY A 47 32.20 -12.99 -5.79
C GLY A 47 31.47 -12.69 -7.09
N ARG A 48 32.19 -12.66 -8.21
CA ARG A 48 31.68 -12.23 -9.52
C ARG A 48 30.39 -12.95 -9.94
N GLU A 49 30.32 -14.27 -9.78
CA GLU A 49 29.14 -15.05 -10.14
C GLU A 49 27.91 -14.68 -9.30
N LEU A 50 28.10 -14.46 -7.99
CA LEU A 50 27.03 -14.05 -7.09
C LEU A 50 26.53 -12.65 -7.44
N LEU A 51 27.46 -11.71 -7.71
CA LEU A 51 27.11 -10.35 -8.12
C LEU A 51 26.32 -10.35 -9.44
N MET A 52 26.76 -11.12 -10.44
CA MET A 52 26.05 -11.26 -11.72
C MET A 52 24.65 -11.87 -11.54
N THR A 53 24.53 -12.88 -10.67
CA THR A 53 23.23 -13.49 -10.32
C THR A 53 22.31 -12.45 -9.69
N TRP A 54 22.81 -11.65 -8.76
CA TRP A 54 22.04 -10.62 -8.08
C TRP A 54 21.59 -9.51 -9.04
N MET A 55 22.50 -9.02 -9.88
CA MET A 55 22.22 -8.02 -10.90
C MET A 55 21.13 -8.51 -11.87
N GLY A 56 21.21 -9.78 -12.32
CA GLY A 56 20.18 -10.38 -13.16
C GLY A 56 18.80 -10.41 -12.48
N LYS A 57 18.75 -10.74 -11.19
CA LYS A 57 17.50 -10.73 -10.40
C LYS A 57 16.97 -9.32 -10.15
N ALA A 58 17.82 -8.36 -9.82
CA ALA A 58 17.43 -6.96 -9.66
C ALA A 58 16.85 -6.39 -10.96
N GLN A 59 17.48 -6.69 -12.11
CA GLN A 59 16.98 -6.26 -13.40
C GLN A 59 15.66 -6.95 -13.78
N GLN A 60 15.46 -8.21 -13.40
CA GLN A 60 14.17 -8.89 -13.54
C GLN A 60 13.08 -8.19 -12.71
N ILE A 61 13.37 -7.85 -11.46
CA ILE A 61 12.45 -7.13 -10.55
C ILE A 61 12.09 -5.76 -11.12
N ARG A 62 13.07 -5.00 -11.61
CA ARG A 62 12.85 -3.70 -12.26
C ARG A 62 11.87 -3.83 -13.44
N ARG A 63 12.11 -4.76 -14.36
CA ARG A 63 11.23 -5.01 -15.51
C ARG A 63 9.82 -5.40 -15.08
N GLN A 64 9.68 -6.20 -14.03
CA GLN A 64 8.38 -6.56 -13.48
C GLN A 64 7.65 -5.35 -12.90
N ASN A 65 8.31 -4.48 -12.15
CA ASN A 65 7.69 -3.25 -11.65
C ASN A 65 7.22 -2.34 -12.79
N MET A 66 8.03 -2.15 -13.83
CA MET A 66 7.61 -1.39 -15.02
C MET A 66 6.32 -1.97 -15.63
N LYS A 67 6.25 -3.30 -15.79
CA LYS A 67 5.05 -3.98 -16.28
C LYS A 67 3.85 -3.75 -15.36
N VAL A 68 4.01 -3.97 -14.06
CA VAL A 68 2.92 -3.85 -13.09
C VAL A 68 2.44 -2.40 -12.97
N ASN A 69 3.32 -1.41 -13.08
CA ASN A 69 2.93 0.01 -13.12
C ASN A 69 2.03 0.34 -14.30
N VAL A 70 2.41 -0.11 -15.50
CA VAL A 70 1.59 0.09 -16.72
C VAL A 70 0.22 -0.56 -16.56
N VAL A 71 0.17 -1.80 -16.09
CA VAL A 71 -1.10 -2.51 -15.90
C VAL A 71 -1.95 -1.88 -14.78
N ALA A 72 -1.34 -1.46 -13.68
CA ALA A 72 -2.06 -0.80 -12.58
C ALA A 72 -2.68 0.53 -13.04
N SER A 73 -1.96 1.33 -13.81
CA SER A 73 -2.50 2.57 -14.38
C SER A 73 -3.65 2.27 -15.36
N LYS A 74 -3.48 1.28 -16.25
CA LYS A 74 -4.51 0.90 -17.22
C LYS A 74 -5.78 0.37 -16.53
N LEU A 75 -5.63 -0.49 -15.52
CA LEU A 75 -6.73 -1.01 -14.71
C LEU A 75 -7.47 0.11 -13.97
N TYR A 76 -6.70 1.01 -13.35
CA TYR A 76 -7.26 2.16 -12.65
C TYR A 76 -8.07 3.08 -13.58
N SER A 77 -7.52 3.43 -14.75
CA SER A 77 -8.24 4.24 -15.75
C SER A 77 -9.50 3.54 -16.25
N MET A 78 -9.43 2.25 -16.59
CA MET A 78 -10.58 1.47 -17.06
C MET A 78 -11.73 1.49 -16.05
N LEU A 79 -11.45 1.17 -14.78
CA LEU A 79 -12.46 1.20 -13.73
C LEU A 79 -13.06 2.60 -13.55
N ARG A 80 -12.21 3.65 -13.55
CA ARG A 80 -12.65 5.04 -13.39
C ARG A 80 -13.53 5.51 -14.54
N GLU A 81 -13.15 5.20 -15.78
CA GLU A 81 -13.90 5.55 -17.00
C GLU A 81 -15.27 4.87 -17.03
N ASP A 82 -15.36 3.65 -16.50
CA ASP A 82 -16.61 2.91 -16.33
C ASP A 82 -17.42 3.34 -15.08
N GLY A 83 -17.00 4.41 -14.39
CA GLY A 83 -17.69 4.98 -13.24
C GLY A 83 -17.44 4.25 -11.90
N LEU A 84 -16.53 3.28 -11.87
CA LEU A 84 -16.13 2.57 -10.66
C LEU A 84 -14.93 3.24 -10.00
N ARG A 85 -15.20 3.96 -8.91
CA ARG A 85 -14.14 4.54 -8.07
C ARG A 85 -13.37 3.42 -7.36
N CYS A 86 -12.04 3.49 -7.39
CA CYS A 86 -11.19 2.46 -6.80
C CYS A 86 -9.88 3.02 -6.27
N CYS A 87 -9.14 2.23 -5.49
CA CYS A 87 -7.76 2.52 -5.11
C CYS A 87 -6.90 1.24 -5.11
N ILE A 88 -5.65 1.37 -5.52
CA ILE A 88 -4.65 0.30 -5.51
C ILE A 88 -4.08 0.16 -4.10
N LEU A 89 -4.24 -1.01 -3.50
CA LEU A 89 -3.78 -1.31 -2.16
C LEU A 89 -2.34 -1.83 -2.17
N LYS A 90 -1.53 -1.43 -1.18
CA LYS A 90 -0.15 -1.93 -0.97
C LYS A 90 0.67 -1.82 -2.28
N GLY A 91 1.34 -2.91 -2.67
CA GLY A 91 1.85 -3.09 -4.03
C GLY A 91 2.65 -1.91 -4.56
N GLN A 92 2.17 -1.35 -5.67
CA GLN A 92 2.80 -0.21 -6.33
C GLN A 92 2.69 1.09 -5.54
N GLY A 93 1.64 1.28 -4.74
CA GLY A 93 1.58 2.40 -3.79
C GLY A 93 2.70 2.35 -2.75
N ASN A 94 3.05 1.15 -2.26
CA ASN A 94 4.20 0.98 -1.37
C ASN A 94 5.53 1.23 -2.07
N ALA A 95 5.65 0.82 -3.34
CA ALA A 95 6.87 1.02 -4.14
C ALA A 95 7.29 2.49 -4.22
N LEU A 96 6.32 3.42 -4.27
CA LEU A 96 6.59 4.87 -4.32
C LEU A 96 7.30 5.43 -3.07
N MET A 97 7.24 4.73 -1.94
CA MET A 97 7.94 5.15 -0.70
C MET A 97 9.39 4.64 -0.63
N TYR A 98 9.81 3.77 -1.56
CA TYR A 98 11.20 3.31 -1.64
C TYR A 98 12.07 4.40 -2.28
N SER A 99 13.35 4.46 -1.91
CA SER A 99 14.32 5.36 -2.56
C SER A 99 14.43 5.12 -4.07
N ASN A 100 14.20 3.88 -4.48
CA ASN A 100 14.06 3.48 -5.87
C ASN A 100 12.80 2.61 -5.99
N ALA A 101 11.76 3.14 -6.61
CA ALA A 101 10.48 2.45 -6.74
C ALA A 101 10.60 1.10 -7.49
N TYR A 102 11.63 0.93 -8.32
CA TYR A 102 11.82 -0.27 -9.12
C TYR A 102 12.52 -1.43 -8.39
N SER A 103 12.98 -1.25 -7.15
CA SER A 103 13.69 -2.29 -6.41
C SER A 103 12.81 -3.10 -5.45
N ARG A 104 11.60 -2.60 -5.14
CA ARG A 104 10.62 -3.36 -4.37
C ARG A 104 10.20 -4.60 -5.17
N ASN A 105 10.21 -5.79 -4.58
CA ASN A 105 9.72 -6.98 -5.29
C ASN A 105 8.21 -6.86 -5.56
N PRO A 106 7.75 -6.81 -6.82
CA PRO A 106 6.33 -6.68 -7.12
C PRO A 106 5.55 -7.96 -6.78
N GLY A 107 4.24 -7.81 -6.68
CA GLY A 107 3.28 -8.90 -6.51
C GLY A 107 2.12 -8.74 -7.49
N ASP A 108 0.98 -9.24 -7.06
CA ASP A 108 -0.36 -8.93 -7.58
C ASP A 108 -0.71 -7.44 -7.48
N ILE A 109 -1.75 -7.05 -8.23
CA ILE A 109 -2.43 -5.77 -8.10
C ILE A 109 -3.68 -6.00 -7.24
N ASP A 110 -3.59 -5.71 -5.95
CA ASP A 110 -4.76 -5.59 -5.07
C ASP A 110 -5.49 -4.27 -5.39
N VAL A 111 -6.70 -4.30 -5.94
CA VAL A 111 -7.52 -3.10 -6.15
C VAL A 111 -8.79 -3.14 -5.31
N TRP A 112 -9.01 -2.12 -4.48
CA TRP A 112 -10.26 -1.95 -3.77
C TRP A 112 -11.22 -1.11 -4.58
N VAL A 113 -12.35 -1.71 -4.95
CA VAL A 113 -13.40 -1.03 -5.72
C VAL A 113 -14.50 -0.59 -4.76
N ASN A 114 -14.85 0.69 -4.79
CA ASN A 114 -15.90 1.29 -3.95
C ASN A 114 -17.30 1.00 -4.56
N ALA A 115 -17.66 -0.28 -4.61
CA ALA A 115 -18.93 -0.76 -5.13
C ALA A 115 -19.39 -2.00 -4.35
N SER A 116 -20.64 -2.43 -4.56
CA SER A 116 -21.15 -3.65 -3.91
C SER A 116 -20.47 -4.90 -4.49
N ARG A 117 -20.50 -6.01 -3.73
CA ARG A 117 -19.98 -7.29 -4.21
C ARG A 117 -20.64 -7.71 -5.51
N GLU A 118 -21.94 -7.52 -5.63
CA GLU A 118 -22.75 -7.88 -6.79
C GLU A 118 -22.32 -7.05 -8.00
N GLN A 119 -22.15 -5.74 -7.84
CA GLN A 119 -21.68 -4.86 -8.91
C GLN A 119 -20.27 -5.24 -9.39
N ILE A 120 -19.35 -5.50 -8.46
CA ILE A 120 -17.98 -5.91 -8.79
C ILE A 120 -17.98 -7.28 -9.48
N THR A 121 -18.83 -8.21 -9.05
CA THR A 121 -18.92 -9.55 -9.64
C THR A 121 -19.48 -9.50 -11.05
N GLU A 122 -20.54 -8.72 -11.29
CA GLU A 122 -21.14 -8.57 -12.62
C GLU A 122 -20.18 -7.89 -13.60
N TYR A 123 -19.52 -6.82 -13.13
CA TYR A 123 -18.47 -6.15 -13.89
C TYR A 123 -17.33 -7.14 -14.22
N ALA A 124 -16.89 -7.92 -13.23
CA ALA A 124 -15.82 -8.88 -13.42
C ALA A 124 -16.18 -9.98 -14.43
N LYS A 125 -17.41 -10.51 -14.39
CA LYS A 125 -17.94 -11.49 -15.36
C LYS A 125 -17.96 -10.95 -16.80
N THR A 126 -18.14 -9.64 -16.96
CA THR A 126 -18.25 -9.00 -18.28
C THR A 126 -16.88 -8.61 -18.86
N HIS A 127 -15.95 -8.16 -18.01
CA HIS A 127 -14.69 -7.55 -18.45
C HIS A 127 -13.45 -8.44 -18.29
N PHE A 128 -13.55 -9.53 -17.52
CA PHE A 128 -12.40 -10.37 -17.20
C PHE A 128 -12.70 -11.86 -17.29
N GLU A 129 -11.64 -12.64 -17.50
CA GLU A 129 -11.68 -14.07 -17.25
C GLU A 129 -11.58 -14.32 -15.74
N ILE A 130 -12.68 -14.78 -15.14
CA ILE A 130 -12.72 -15.14 -13.71
C ILE A 130 -12.81 -16.65 -13.55
N GLY A 131 -12.07 -17.18 -12.57
CA GLY A 131 -12.21 -18.58 -12.17
C GLY A 131 -13.43 -18.81 -11.27
N ASN A 132 -13.75 -20.08 -11.02
CA ASN A 132 -14.87 -20.48 -10.16
C ASN A 132 -14.59 -20.31 -8.65
N ASP A 133 -13.37 -19.92 -8.26
CA ASP A 133 -12.99 -19.75 -6.85
C ASP A 133 -13.19 -18.30 -6.39
N ILE A 134 -14.43 -17.97 -6.00
CA ILE A 134 -14.77 -16.68 -5.40
C ILE A 134 -14.25 -16.67 -3.96
N ARG A 135 -13.26 -15.82 -3.67
CA ARG A 135 -12.81 -15.62 -2.29
C ARG A 135 -13.75 -14.71 -1.54
N PHE A 136 -13.74 -14.85 -0.20
CA PHE A 136 -14.58 -14.01 0.64
C PHE A 136 -14.27 -12.52 0.50
N GLN A 137 -13.02 -12.14 0.26
CA GLN A 137 -12.62 -10.73 0.25
C GLN A 137 -12.44 -10.14 -1.16
N HIS A 138 -12.16 -10.96 -2.18
CA HIS A 138 -11.86 -10.51 -3.54
C HIS A 138 -12.23 -11.56 -4.60
N LEU A 139 -12.26 -11.12 -5.86
CA LEU A 139 -12.21 -11.98 -7.05
C LEU A 139 -10.79 -11.99 -7.60
N GLU A 140 -10.30 -13.17 -7.98
CA GLU A 140 -9.02 -13.29 -8.67
C GLU A 140 -9.23 -13.25 -10.19
N THR A 141 -8.39 -12.47 -10.86
CA THR A 141 -8.32 -12.41 -12.32
C THR A 141 -6.91 -12.00 -12.77
N SER A 142 -6.74 -11.68 -14.06
CA SER A 142 -5.50 -11.13 -14.59
C SER A 142 -5.77 -10.11 -15.69
N MET A 143 -4.84 -9.17 -15.85
CA MET A 143 -4.85 -8.17 -16.92
C MET A 143 -3.45 -8.06 -17.52
N ASP A 144 -3.34 -8.20 -18.84
CA ASP A 144 -2.06 -8.20 -19.58
C ASP A 144 -1.01 -9.16 -18.96
N GLY A 145 -1.47 -10.29 -18.42
CA GLY A 145 -0.65 -11.29 -17.73
C GLY A 145 -0.05 -10.83 -16.40
N VAL A 146 -0.67 -9.87 -15.71
CA VAL A 146 -0.41 -9.52 -14.31
C VAL A 146 -1.62 -9.97 -13.48
N PRO A 147 -1.43 -10.72 -12.37
CA PRO A 147 -2.52 -11.08 -11.47
C PRO A 147 -3.16 -9.85 -10.83
N VAL A 148 -4.49 -9.85 -10.78
CA VAL A 148 -5.31 -8.78 -10.20
C VAL A 148 -6.28 -9.38 -9.19
N GLU A 149 -6.37 -8.77 -8.02
CA GLU A 149 -7.38 -9.09 -7.01
C GLU A 149 -8.37 -7.93 -6.91
N LEU A 150 -9.62 -8.16 -7.35
CA LEU A 150 -10.72 -7.19 -7.24
C LEU A 150 -11.35 -7.31 -5.86
N HIS A 151 -10.94 -6.46 -4.92
CA HIS A 151 -11.40 -6.49 -3.53
C HIS A 151 -12.77 -5.84 -3.34
N PHE A 152 -13.67 -6.58 -2.69
CA PHE A 152 -14.92 -6.06 -2.13
C PHE A 152 -14.67 -5.21 -0.88
N PHE A 153 -13.65 -5.62 -0.10
CA PHE A 153 -13.16 -4.87 1.05
C PHE A 153 -11.67 -5.18 1.27
N PRO A 154 -10.90 -4.25 1.87
CA PRO A 154 -9.44 -4.36 1.93
C PRO A 154 -8.88 -5.55 2.73
N CYS A 155 -9.50 -5.92 3.86
CA CYS A 155 -9.09 -7.09 4.65
C CYS A 155 -10.16 -7.52 5.67
N THR A 156 -9.88 -8.62 6.40
CA THR A 156 -10.76 -9.24 7.39
C THR A 156 -10.08 -9.40 8.76
N MET A 157 -10.90 -9.73 9.77
CA MET A 157 -10.48 -10.17 11.10
C MET A 157 -11.35 -11.37 11.47
N ASN A 158 -10.79 -12.31 12.22
CA ASN A 158 -11.49 -13.51 12.68
C ASN A 158 -12.51 -13.18 13.77
N ASN A 159 -12.21 -12.20 14.64
CA ASN A 159 -13.17 -11.76 15.65
C ASN A 159 -14.36 -11.03 15.00
N PRO A 160 -15.61 -11.48 15.17
CA PRO A 160 -16.76 -10.91 14.46
C PRO A 160 -17.05 -9.46 14.86
N ILE A 161 -16.79 -9.09 16.12
CA ILE A 161 -16.99 -7.71 16.60
C ILE A 161 -15.97 -6.79 15.91
N TYR A 162 -14.69 -7.17 15.93
CA TYR A 162 -13.64 -6.37 15.29
C TYR A 162 -13.80 -6.36 13.76
N HIS A 163 -14.23 -7.47 13.16
CA HIS A 163 -14.57 -7.53 11.74
C HIS A 163 -15.66 -6.51 11.37
N VAL A 164 -16.79 -6.47 12.09
CA VAL A 164 -17.86 -5.49 11.82
C VAL A 164 -17.36 -4.06 11.99
N ARG A 165 -16.56 -3.78 13.02
CA ARG A 165 -15.95 -2.46 13.23
C ARG A 165 -15.03 -2.07 12.07
N LEU A 166 -14.21 -3.01 11.61
CA LEU A 166 -13.28 -2.83 10.51
C LEU A 166 -14.00 -2.58 9.18
N GLN A 167 -15.05 -3.34 8.86
CA GLN A 167 -15.83 -3.11 7.63
C GLN A 167 -16.52 -1.74 7.64
N LYS A 168 -17.06 -1.32 8.80
CA LYS A 168 -17.60 0.05 8.96
C LYS A 168 -16.50 1.11 8.79
N TRP A 169 -15.32 0.86 9.33
CA TRP A 169 -14.16 1.74 9.22
C TRP A 169 -13.67 1.86 7.78
N PHE A 170 -13.67 0.80 6.99
CA PHE A 170 -13.37 0.88 5.56
C PHE A 170 -14.41 1.70 4.81
N LYS A 171 -15.70 1.37 4.97
CA LYS A 171 -16.77 2.05 4.24
C LYS A 171 -16.76 3.57 4.43
N ARG A 172 -16.53 4.05 5.66
CA ARG A 172 -16.47 5.51 5.94
C ARG A 172 -15.23 6.21 5.37
N ASN A 173 -14.18 5.47 5.01
CA ASN A 173 -12.91 6.01 4.50
C ASN A 173 -12.72 5.81 3.00
N ALA A 174 -13.60 5.04 2.34
CA ALA A 174 -13.46 4.62 0.94
C ALA A 174 -13.33 5.81 -0.02
N ASP A 175 -14.18 6.83 0.15
CA ASP A 175 -14.20 7.99 -0.73
C ASP A 175 -12.87 8.75 -0.73
N LEU A 176 -12.26 8.94 0.44
CA LEU A 176 -10.97 9.62 0.53
C LEU A 176 -9.86 8.81 -0.14
N GLN A 177 -9.86 7.48 0.01
CA GLN A 177 -8.80 6.64 -0.56
C GLN A 177 -8.91 6.56 -2.09
N CYS A 178 -10.13 6.52 -2.64
CA CYS A 178 -10.36 6.54 -4.08
C CYS A 178 -10.11 7.91 -4.73
N SER A 179 -9.89 8.95 -3.93
CA SER A 179 -9.59 10.31 -4.40
C SER A 179 -8.12 10.72 -4.21
N ASN A 180 -7.33 9.91 -3.49
CA ASN A 180 -5.91 10.20 -3.24
C ASN A 180 -5.06 9.68 -4.41
N VAL A 181 -5.03 10.47 -5.50
CA VAL A 181 -4.37 10.13 -6.76
C VAL A 181 -2.90 10.53 -6.71
N VAL A 182 -2.03 9.63 -7.18
CA VAL A 182 -0.59 9.84 -7.30
C VAL A 182 -0.11 9.43 -8.69
N SER A 183 0.94 10.10 -9.17
CA SER A 183 1.60 9.75 -10.43
C SER A 183 2.59 8.60 -10.22
N LEU A 184 2.58 7.63 -11.12
CA LEU A 184 3.59 6.59 -11.20
C LEU A 184 4.88 7.14 -11.86
N PRO A 185 6.06 6.52 -11.60
CA PRO A 185 7.32 6.98 -12.17
C PRO A 185 7.33 6.95 -13.70
N ASP A 186 8.26 7.70 -14.30
CA ASP A 186 8.51 7.74 -15.75
C ASP A 186 7.29 8.13 -16.60
N GLY A 187 6.32 8.84 -16.02
CA GLY A 187 5.13 9.31 -16.73
C GLY A 187 4.18 8.19 -17.17
N ILE A 188 4.24 7.02 -16.50
CA ILE A 188 3.42 5.84 -16.85
C ILE A 188 1.92 6.13 -16.75
N GLY A 189 1.53 7.01 -15.82
CA GLY A 189 0.15 7.39 -15.58
C GLY A 189 -0.11 7.61 -14.09
N GLU A 190 -1.36 7.50 -13.69
CA GLU A 190 -1.79 7.79 -12.32
C GLU A 190 -2.58 6.61 -11.74
N ILE A 191 -2.55 6.50 -10.41
CA ILE A 191 -3.37 5.56 -9.64
C ILE A 191 -3.85 6.25 -8.37
N ALA A 192 -5.04 5.89 -7.87
CA ALA A 192 -5.40 6.21 -6.49
C ALA A 192 -4.76 5.20 -5.54
N ILE A 193 -4.18 5.66 -4.43
CA ILE A 193 -3.61 4.82 -3.37
C ILE A 193 -4.14 5.25 -2.01
N PRO A 194 -4.17 4.37 -1.00
CA PRO A 194 -4.56 4.80 0.34
C PRO A 194 -3.63 5.90 0.88
N THR A 195 -4.23 6.86 1.57
CA THR A 195 -3.52 7.89 2.35
C THR A 195 -2.62 7.25 3.40
N THR A 196 -1.58 7.96 3.81
CA THR A 196 -0.61 7.43 4.76
C THR A 196 -1.24 7.05 6.11
N ALA A 197 -2.13 7.88 6.66
CA ALA A 197 -2.86 7.58 7.89
C ALA A 197 -3.74 6.32 7.77
N PHE A 198 -4.41 6.13 6.62
CA PHE A 198 -5.16 4.91 6.36
C PHE A 198 -4.23 3.70 6.27
N ASN A 199 -3.11 3.83 5.56
CA ASN A 199 -2.11 2.77 5.40
C ASN A 199 -1.53 2.29 6.73
N VAL A 200 -1.33 3.18 7.71
CA VAL A 200 -0.89 2.79 9.06
C VAL A 200 -1.81 1.76 9.70
N ILE A 201 -3.13 1.91 9.55
CA ILE A 201 -4.13 0.98 10.13
C ILE A 201 -4.36 -0.21 9.21
N TYR A 202 -4.53 0.03 7.91
CA TYR A 202 -4.82 -1.01 6.92
C TYR A 202 -3.68 -2.03 6.81
N GLN A 203 -2.43 -1.59 6.64
CA GLN A 203 -1.31 -2.50 6.49
C GLN A 203 -0.98 -3.22 7.80
N LEU A 204 -1.21 -2.58 8.96
CA LEU A 204 -1.12 -3.27 10.25
C LEU A 204 -2.18 -4.36 10.39
N THR A 205 -3.40 -4.10 9.94
CA THR A 205 -4.47 -5.11 9.93
C THR A 205 -4.12 -6.27 8.99
N HIS A 206 -3.54 -5.96 7.82
CA HIS A 206 -3.08 -6.97 6.88
C HIS A 206 -1.93 -7.82 7.48
N LEU A 207 -0.96 -7.19 8.14
CA LEU A 207 0.07 -7.90 8.92
C LEU A 207 -0.55 -8.77 10.01
N TYR A 208 -1.56 -8.26 10.72
CA TYR A 208 -2.27 -8.99 11.77
C TYR A 208 -2.93 -10.25 11.22
N HIS A 209 -3.61 -10.15 10.08
CA HIS A 209 -4.20 -11.31 9.41
C HIS A 209 -3.12 -12.36 9.05
N HIS A 210 -2.03 -11.93 8.41
CA HIS A 210 -0.92 -12.81 8.04
C HIS A 210 -0.25 -13.48 9.23
N PHE A 211 -0.17 -12.80 10.37
CA PHE A 211 0.35 -13.35 11.63
C PHE A 211 -0.43 -14.59 12.08
N PHE A 212 -1.76 -14.61 11.94
CA PHE A 212 -2.59 -15.76 12.36
C PHE A 212 -2.77 -16.82 11.28
N ASP A 213 -2.54 -16.51 10.01
CA ASP A 213 -2.92 -17.39 8.91
C ASP A 213 -1.76 -17.95 8.09
N GLU A 214 -0.70 -17.20 7.79
CA GLU A 214 0.31 -17.61 6.81
C GLU A 214 1.73 -17.49 7.35
N GLY A 215 2.07 -16.31 7.89
CA GLY A 215 3.40 -15.89 8.28
C GLY A 215 3.71 -14.51 7.68
N ILE A 216 4.63 -13.78 8.30
CA ILE A 216 5.00 -12.42 7.86
C ILE A 216 6.40 -12.45 7.25
N GLY A 217 6.52 -11.96 6.02
CA GLY A 217 7.80 -11.72 5.37
C GLY A 217 8.41 -10.38 5.76
N MET A 218 9.75 -10.30 5.78
CA MET A 218 10.47 -9.07 6.08
C MET A 218 10.13 -7.93 5.10
N ARG A 219 9.81 -8.24 3.83
CA ARG A 219 9.31 -7.24 2.87
C ARG A 219 8.07 -6.50 3.38
N GLN A 220 7.14 -7.19 4.05
CA GLN A 220 5.94 -6.56 4.59
C GLN A 220 6.26 -5.67 5.80
N ILE A 221 7.26 -6.06 6.60
CA ILE A 221 7.76 -5.25 7.71
C ILE A 221 8.47 -3.99 7.19
N ILE A 222 9.26 -4.10 6.12
CA ILE A 222 9.91 -2.95 5.47
C ILE A 222 8.87 -2.04 4.81
N ASP A 223 7.89 -2.60 4.11
CA ASP A 223 6.75 -1.83 3.58
C ASP A 223 6.10 -1.01 4.71
N TYR A 224 5.84 -1.64 5.86
CA TYR A 224 5.22 -0.96 7.01
C TYR A 224 6.15 0.05 7.70
N PHE A 225 7.45 -0.21 7.76
CA PHE A 225 8.46 0.75 8.21
C PHE A 225 8.41 2.04 7.39
N LEU A 226 8.31 1.92 6.07
CA LEU A 226 8.21 3.08 5.18
C LEU A 226 6.90 3.84 5.38
N VAL A 227 5.78 3.14 5.55
CA VAL A 227 4.48 3.75 5.89
C VAL A 227 4.55 4.57 7.18
N VAL A 228 5.15 4.02 8.25
CA VAL A 228 5.25 4.72 9.54
C VAL A 228 6.20 5.92 9.46
N ASN A 229 7.30 5.80 8.71
CA ASN A 229 8.18 6.93 8.46
C ASN A 229 7.49 8.04 7.66
N ASP A 230 6.76 7.69 6.61
CA ASP A 230 6.00 8.65 5.82
C ASP A 230 4.91 9.33 6.66
N PHE A 231 4.21 8.55 7.50
CA PHE A 231 3.19 9.09 8.41
C PHE A 231 3.81 10.11 9.36
N SER A 232 4.96 9.74 9.93
CA SER A 232 5.69 10.60 10.86
C SER A 232 6.19 11.88 10.18
N LYS A 233 6.66 11.82 8.93
CA LYS A 233 7.03 13.02 8.17
C LYS A 233 5.83 13.97 8.02
N ASN A 234 4.68 13.44 7.60
CA ASN A 234 3.48 14.25 7.37
C ASN A 234 2.85 14.75 8.68
N VAL A 235 3.16 14.12 9.81
CA VAL A 235 2.66 14.54 11.14
C VAL A 235 3.63 15.50 11.83
N PHE A 236 4.94 15.30 11.73
CA PHE A 236 5.95 16.04 12.51
C PHE A 236 6.76 17.07 11.70
N LEU A 237 6.72 17.08 10.37
CA LEU A 237 7.39 18.12 9.56
C LEU A 237 6.47 19.30 9.20
N ASP A 238 5.14 19.17 9.38
CA ASP A 238 4.21 20.30 9.25
C ASP A 238 4.42 21.37 10.34
N THR A 239 5.20 21.08 11.39
CA THR A 239 5.60 22.03 12.43
C THR A 239 6.86 22.85 12.09
N ASP A 240 7.72 22.38 11.15
CA ASP A 240 9.05 22.97 10.92
C ASP A 240 9.11 24.04 9.81
N PHE A 241 8.05 24.23 9.02
CA PHE A 241 8.00 25.33 8.04
C PHE A 241 7.69 26.71 8.66
N SER A 242 7.50 26.80 9.98
CA SER A 242 7.25 28.07 10.67
C SER A 242 8.52 28.85 11.02
N ASN A 243 9.72 28.26 10.92
CA ASN A 243 10.97 28.94 11.29
C ASN A 243 12.12 28.60 10.34
N HIS A 244 12.16 29.23 9.16
CA HIS A 244 13.37 29.82 8.54
C HIS A 244 13.08 30.31 7.11
N PRO A 245 13.68 31.44 6.65
CA PRO A 245 13.38 32.02 5.35
C PRO A 245 13.97 31.19 4.21
N VAL A 246 13.11 30.91 3.22
CA VAL A 246 13.42 30.28 1.93
C VAL A 246 14.54 31.04 1.20
N PRO A 247 15.61 30.38 0.69
CA PRO A 247 16.47 30.99 -0.30
C PRO A 247 15.73 30.99 -1.64
N LEU A 248 15.36 32.19 -2.07
CA LEU A 248 14.79 32.53 -3.37
C LEU A 248 15.66 31.96 -4.51
N SER A 249 15.02 31.25 -5.43
CA SER A 249 15.55 30.89 -6.74
C SER A 249 16.13 32.11 -7.45
N LYS A 250 17.41 32.06 -7.85
CA LYS A 250 17.96 33.02 -8.81
C LYS A 250 17.63 32.56 -10.23
N GLU A 251 16.64 33.24 -10.81
CA GLU A 251 16.46 33.33 -12.26
C GLU A 251 17.69 33.95 -12.94
N GLY A 252 17.82 33.61 -14.22
CA GLY A 252 18.97 33.85 -15.07
C GLY A 252 19.35 35.31 -15.27
N SER A 253 20.63 35.49 -15.59
CA SER A 253 21.13 36.70 -16.23
C SER A 253 21.92 36.35 -17.48
N THR A 254 21.47 37.00 -18.54
CA THR A 254 22.02 37.13 -19.88
C THR A 254 23.51 37.42 -19.92
N SER A 255 24.25 36.73 -20.80
CA SER A 255 25.27 37.37 -21.65
C SER A 255 25.73 36.43 -22.76
N HIS A 256 25.59 36.91 -24.00
CA HIS A 256 26.23 36.37 -25.20
C HIS A 256 27.77 36.50 -25.12
N PRO A 257 28.50 35.73 -25.94
CA PRO A 257 29.08 36.41 -27.10
C PRO A 257 28.87 35.66 -28.44
N ASP A 258 29.06 36.46 -29.49
CA ASP A 258 28.78 36.29 -30.91
C ASP A 258 29.66 35.26 -31.67
N PRO A 259 29.33 34.94 -32.95
CA PRO A 259 29.61 33.65 -33.59
C PRO A 259 30.80 33.66 -34.55
N LEU A 260 31.36 32.47 -34.79
CA LEU A 260 32.21 32.19 -35.95
C LEU A 260 31.43 31.44 -37.03
N THR A 261 31.46 32.06 -38.20
CA THR A 261 30.90 31.69 -39.50
C THR A 261 31.41 30.37 -40.06
N LEU A 262 30.55 29.59 -40.74
CA LEU A 262 30.88 28.91 -42.01
C LEU A 262 29.61 28.57 -42.82
N ARG A 263 29.38 29.46 -43.79
CA ARG A 263 28.75 29.42 -45.13
C ARG A 263 28.19 28.09 -45.72
N GLY A 264 27.02 28.22 -46.36
CA GLY A 264 26.55 27.50 -47.57
C GLY A 264 25.33 26.58 -47.38
N GLU A 265 24.23 26.57 -48.14
CA GLU A 265 23.69 27.38 -49.25
C GLU A 265 22.24 26.88 -49.51
N GLY A 266 21.34 27.76 -50.00
CA GLY A 266 20.05 27.46 -50.67
C GLY A 266 18.81 27.26 -49.77
N GLY A 267 17.70 28.00 -49.84
CA GLY A 267 17.16 28.92 -50.84
C GLY A 267 15.91 28.36 -51.54
N ASN A 268 14.71 28.54 -50.96
CA ASN A 268 13.50 29.09 -51.63
C ASN A 268 12.20 29.01 -50.78
N ARG A 269 11.58 30.18 -50.60
CA ARG A 269 10.18 30.51 -50.20
C ARG A 269 9.27 30.38 -51.47
N PRO A 270 7.91 30.61 -51.49
CA PRO A 270 7.12 31.45 -50.58
C PRO A 270 5.71 30.97 -50.14
N THR A 271 5.31 31.64 -49.04
CA THR A 271 4.01 31.87 -48.40
C THR A 271 2.81 32.21 -49.30
N ARG A 272 1.59 31.83 -48.87
CA ARG A 272 0.34 32.58 -49.14
C ARG A 272 -0.71 32.42 -48.03
N CYS A 273 -1.45 33.52 -47.82
CA CYS A 273 -2.33 33.90 -46.72
C CYS A 273 -3.78 33.36 -46.76
N SER A 274 -4.52 33.76 -45.70
CA SER A 274 -5.93 34.22 -45.61
C SER A 274 -7.07 33.24 -45.32
N GLU A 275 -7.40 33.13 -44.03
CA GLU A 275 -8.65 33.56 -43.34
C GLU A 275 -10.09 33.15 -43.78
N PRO A 276 -11.08 33.23 -42.85
CA PRO A 276 -12.26 32.36 -42.78
C PRO A 276 -13.61 33.06 -43.04
N LEU A 277 -14.71 32.29 -42.90
CA LEU A 277 -16.11 32.63 -42.56
C LEU A 277 -17.15 32.11 -43.55
N ARG A 278 -18.09 31.28 -43.05
CA ARG A 278 -19.51 31.47 -43.36
C ARG A 278 -20.44 30.90 -42.28
N SER A 279 -21.28 31.80 -41.79
CA SER A 279 -22.43 31.68 -40.89
C SER A 279 -23.72 31.23 -41.59
N LYS A 280 -24.64 30.63 -40.82
CA LYS A 280 -26.09 30.96 -40.64
C LYS A 280 -26.86 29.71 -40.20
N ASP A 281 -27.40 29.67 -38.97
CA ASP A 281 -28.66 30.26 -38.45
C ASP A 281 -29.92 29.44 -38.76
N GLY A 282 -30.62 29.05 -37.70
CA GLY A 282 -31.97 28.47 -37.74
C GLY A 282 -32.39 27.83 -36.41
N GLY A 283 -32.87 28.63 -35.45
CA GLY A 283 -33.52 28.17 -34.20
C GLY A 283 -35.03 27.85 -34.36
N PRO A 284 -35.85 27.98 -33.31
CA PRO A 284 -36.31 26.86 -32.45
C PRO A 284 -37.85 26.72 -32.36
N SER A 285 -38.37 25.62 -31.77
CA SER A 285 -39.77 25.57 -31.29
C SER A 285 -40.06 24.56 -30.17
N LYS A 286 -40.46 25.13 -29.01
CA LYS A 286 -41.57 24.77 -28.09
C LYS A 286 -41.46 23.68 -26.97
N VAL A 287 -41.49 24.22 -25.73
CA VAL A 287 -42.21 23.90 -24.46
C VAL A 287 -43.69 23.46 -24.66
N SER A 288 -44.47 22.76 -23.78
CA SER A 288 -44.63 22.57 -22.30
C SER A 288 -45.81 21.54 -22.08
N PRO A 289 -46.50 21.31 -20.90
CA PRO A 289 -46.21 21.33 -19.43
C PRO A 289 -46.88 20.19 -18.57
N ASP A 290 -46.72 20.29 -17.22
CA ASP A 290 -47.51 19.77 -16.05
C ASP A 290 -47.47 18.27 -15.65
N CYS A 291 -47.26 17.88 -14.37
CA CYS A 291 -48.02 18.27 -13.15
C CYS A 291 -47.21 18.22 -11.81
N ALA A 292 -47.56 19.17 -10.91
CA ALA A 292 -47.64 19.22 -9.42
C ALA A 292 -46.91 18.17 -8.54
N GLY A 293 -46.28 18.45 -7.39
CA GLY A 293 -46.47 19.51 -6.37
C GLY A 293 -47.15 18.92 -5.12
N TRP A 294 -46.55 19.03 -3.91
CA TRP A 294 -47.21 19.21 -2.60
C TRP A 294 -46.23 19.54 -1.47
N ASP A 295 -46.70 20.42 -0.59
CA ASP A 295 -46.01 21.21 0.43
C ASP A 295 -45.95 20.58 1.83
N ARG A 296 -45.02 21.15 2.62
CA ARG A 296 -44.93 21.29 4.09
C ARG A 296 -46.16 20.96 4.96
N ARG A 297 -45.90 20.24 6.07
CA ARG A 297 -46.40 20.58 7.42
C ARG A 297 -45.34 20.30 8.49
N GLY A 298 -45.05 21.32 9.30
CA GLY A 298 -44.26 21.21 10.52
C GLY A 298 -45.11 20.84 11.74
N VAL A 299 -44.45 20.30 12.76
CA VAL A 299 -44.88 20.35 14.16
C VAL A 299 -43.62 20.60 15.01
N SER A 300 -43.72 21.65 15.82
CA SER A 300 -42.76 22.12 16.80
C SER A 300 -42.53 21.14 17.95
N GLY A 301 -41.38 21.27 18.60
CA GLY A 301 -41.04 20.59 19.85
C GLY A 301 -39.64 20.96 20.33
N ASP A 302 -39.48 22.21 20.77
CA ASP A 302 -38.30 22.72 21.46
C ASP A 302 -38.09 21.97 22.79
N ILE A 303 -36.87 21.48 23.06
CA ILE A 303 -36.21 21.63 24.37
C ILE A 303 -34.72 21.83 24.12
N ALA A 304 -34.26 23.04 24.49
CA ALA A 304 -32.87 23.45 24.55
C ALA A 304 -32.07 22.69 25.62
N SER A 305 -30.78 22.48 25.36
CA SER A 305 -29.75 22.65 26.39
C SER A 305 -28.45 23.03 25.71
N ASP A 306 -28.13 24.31 25.83
CA ASP A 306 -26.86 24.92 25.46
C ASP A 306 -25.69 24.29 26.24
N ALA A 307 -24.62 23.98 25.51
CA ALA A 307 -23.26 24.06 26.03
C ALA A 307 -22.33 24.43 24.86
N SER A 308 -22.31 25.72 24.55
CA SER A 308 -21.28 26.35 23.72
C SER A 308 -19.94 26.31 24.47
N VAL A 309 -19.00 25.49 24.00
CA VAL A 309 -17.59 25.66 24.34
C VAL A 309 -16.89 26.15 23.08
N SER A 310 -16.82 27.47 22.96
CA SER A 310 -15.86 28.13 22.09
C SER A 310 -14.47 27.82 22.62
N SER A 311 -13.64 27.20 21.80
CA SER A 311 -12.22 27.07 22.08
C SER A 311 -11.44 27.57 20.88
N ALA A 312 -11.06 28.84 20.95
CA ALA A 312 -9.94 29.36 20.18
C ALA A 312 -8.69 28.62 20.64
N PHE A 313 -8.18 27.69 19.82
CA PHE A 313 -6.83 27.17 19.99
C PHE A 313 -5.94 27.74 18.89
N THR A 314 -4.95 28.46 19.39
CA THR A 314 -3.73 28.88 18.70
C THR A 314 -3.10 27.71 17.96
N THR A 315 -2.63 28.04 16.75
CA THR A 315 -1.91 27.21 15.78
C THR A 315 -0.74 26.44 16.42
N ASP A 316 -0.94 25.13 16.65
CA ASP A 316 0.10 24.07 16.74
C ASP A 316 -0.48 22.63 16.72
N SER A 317 -1.71 22.40 16.21
CA SER A 317 -2.52 21.21 16.59
C SER A 317 -2.72 20.07 15.56
N SER A 318 -2.27 20.19 14.30
CA SER A 318 -2.57 19.18 13.26
C SER A 318 -1.87 17.83 13.53
N ALA A 319 -0.62 17.89 14.00
CA ALA A 319 0.23 16.74 14.32
C ALA A 319 -0.35 15.84 15.42
N SER A 320 -0.68 16.45 16.57
CA SER A 320 -1.31 15.75 17.71
C SER A 320 -2.60 15.09 17.26
N THR A 321 -3.42 15.81 16.48
CA THR A 321 -4.74 15.32 16.07
C THR A 321 -4.66 14.06 15.19
N ALA A 322 -3.76 14.00 14.21
CA ALA A 322 -3.66 12.85 13.31
C ALA A 322 -3.17 11.57 14.02
N LEU A 323 -2.14 11.71 14.87
CA LEU A 323 -1.64 10.59 15.69
C LEU A 323 -2.71 10.12 16.67
N ASP A 324 -3.39 11.05 17.37
CA ASP A 324 -4.46 10.72 18.32
C ASP A 324 -5.61 9.96 17.65
N VAL A 325 -5.98 10.36 16.44
CA VAL A 325 -6.97 9.66 15.62
C VAL A 325 -6.50 8.24 15.32
N VAL A 326 -5.28 8.05 14.80
CA VAL A 326 -4.73 6.71 14.52
C VAL A 326 -4.73 5.84 15.78
N GLN A 327 -4.25 6.36 16.91
CA GLN A 327 -4.21 5.62 18.16
C GLN A 327 -5.61 5.21 18.66
N ARG A 328 -6.60 6.10 18.51
CA ARG A 328 -8.00 5.79 18.84
C ARG A 328 -8.55 4.67 17.96
N GLU A 329 -8.27 4.71 16.65
CA GLU A 329 -8.71 3.67 15.73
C GLU A 329 -8.04 2.32 16.01
N LEU A 330 -6.73 2.31 16.31
CA LEU A 330 -6.01 1.10 16.71
C LEU A 330 -6.62 0.45 17.96
N LYS A 331 -7.05 1.26 18.95
CA LYS A 331 -7.76 0.77 20.14
C LYS A 331 -9.15 0.24 19.79
N TYR A 332 -9.91 0.98 19.00
CA TYR A 332 -11.27 0.61 18.59
C TYR A 332 -11.32 -0.71 17.80
N LEU A 333 -10.33 -0.93 16.94
CA LEU A 333 -10.19 -2.12 16.09
C LEU A 333 -9.49 -3.30 16.78
N GLY A 334 -9.03 -3.15 18.02
CA GLY A 334 -8.34 -4.22 18.76
C GLY A 334 -6.88 -4.44 18.34
N LEU A 335 -6.30 -3.54 17.55
CA LEU A 335 -4.93 -3.63 17.01
C LEU A 335 -3.86 -3.05 17.94
N TRP A 336 -4.23 -2.31 18.99
CA TRP A 336 -3.30 -1.59 19.87
C TRP A 336 -2.10 -2.42 20.36
N LYS A 337 -2.35 -3.65 20.82
CA LYS A 337 -1.31 -4.55 21.32
C LYS A 337 -0.40 -5.07 20.21
N PHE A 338 -0.95 -5.28 19.02
CA PHE A 338 -0.18 -5.72 17.87
C PHE A 338 0.66 -4.58 17.29
N ALA A 339 0.12 -3.34 17.29
CA ALA A 339 0.88 -2.14 16.96
C ALA A 339 2.15 -2.02 17.81
N GLY A 340 2.04 -2.17 19.14
CA GLY A 340 3.20 -2.16 20.04
C GLY A 340 4.22 -3.27 19.76
N ALA A 341 3.75 -4.46 19.37
CA ALA A 341 4.63 -5.56 18.98
C ALA A 341 5.40 -5.24 17.68
N VAL A 342 4.72 -4.67 16.69
CA VAL A 342 5.33 -4.26 15.42
C VAL A 342 6.30 -3.10 15.66
N MET A 343 5.95 -2.11 16.49
CA MET A 343 6.83 -0.98 16.85
C MET A 343 8.16 -1.45 17.43
N PHE A 344 8.14 -2.45 18.32
CA PHE A 344 9.37 -3.07 18.83
C PHE A 344 10.22 -3.66 17.71
N VAL A 345 9.62 -4.40 16.77
CA VAL A 345 10.34 -4.99 15.63
C VAL A 345 10.93 -3.90 14.73
N LEU A 346 10.17 -2.85 14.44
CA LEU A 346 10.65 -1.73 13.62
C LEU A 346 11.82 -1.00 14.28
N HIS A 347 11.77 -0.80 15.59
CA HIS A 347 12.84 -0.18 16.36
C HIS A 347 14.11 -1.05 16.36
N GLU A 348 13.99 -2.29 16.85
CA GLU A 348 15.13 -3.17 17.09
C GLU A 348 15.82 -3.65 15.82
N VAL A 349 15.04 -3.89 14.75
CA VAL A 349 15.56 -4.52 13.52
C VAL A 349 15.86 -3.49 12.43
N LEU A 350 15.02 -2.46 12.30
CA LEU A 350 15.11 -1.47 11.22
C LEU A 350 15.52 -0.08 11.71
N GLY A 351 15.74 0.11 13.02
CA GLY A 351 16.22 1.37 13.58
C GLY A 351 15.19 2.49 13.53
N LEU A 352 13.88 2.18 13.62
CA LEU A 352 12.85 3.21 13.71
C LEU A 352 13.06 4.03 15.00
N ALA A 353 13.16 5.35 14.86
CA ALA A 353 13.36 6.26 15.98
C ALA A 353 12.12 6.30 16.90
N GLU A 354 12.34 6.48 18.21
CA GLU A 354 11.29 6.43 19.24
C GLU A 354 10.24 7.54 19.11
N ASP A 355 10.61 8.69 18.54
CA ASP A 355 9.72 9.82 18.25
C ASP A 355 8.69 9.50 17.16
N LYS A 356 8.91 8.45 16.36
CA LYS A 356 8.01 7.99 15.28
C LYS A 356 7.02 6.92 15.73
N MET A 357 6.97 6.61 17.02
CA MET A 357 6.16 5.51 17.54
C MET A 357 4.67 5.83 17.52
N ILE A 358 3.91 5.06 16.74
CA ILE A 358 2.44 5.17 16.72
C ILE A 358 1.78 4.53 17.95
N ALA A 359 2.52 3.66 18.67
CA ALA A 359 2.10 3.01 19.90
C ALA A 359 3.34 2.69 20.76
N PRO A 360 3.21 2.59 22.09
CA PRO A 360 4.32 2.15 22.95
C PRO A 360 4.80 0.76 22.55
N MET A 361 6.13 0.56 22.54
CA MET A 361 6.73 -0.73 22.21
C MET A 361 6.32 -1.81 23.22
N ASP A 362 5.93 -2.98 22.71
CA ASP A 362 5.66 -4.18 23.52
C ASP A 362 6.74 -5.22 23.24
N GLU A 363 7.82 -5.17 24.02
CA GLU A 363 8.98 -6.06 23.84
C GLU A 363 8.61 -7.53 23.88
N LYS A 364 7.69 -7.93 24.77
CA LYS A 364 7.32 -9.33 24.94
C LYS A 364 6.62 -9.88 23.69
N ARG A 365 5.64 -9.13 23.16
CA ARG A 365 4.95 -9.52 21.92
C ARG A 365 5.84 -9.32 20.69
N GLY A 366 6.69 -8.30 20.71
CA GLY A 366 7.63 -7.99 19.64
C GLY A 366 8.69 -9.07 19.44
N LYS A 367 9.29 -9.61 20.51
CA LYS A 367 10.22 -10.75 20.44
C LYS A 367 9.57 -12.00 19.83
N LEU A 368 8.31 -12.28 20.21
CA LEU A 368 7.55 -13.37 19.60
C LEU A 368 7.35 -13.12 18.10
N LEU A 369 6.86 -11.94 17.72
CA LEU A 369 6.64 -11.56 16.33
C LEU A 369 7.93 -11.65 15.50
N LEU A 370 9.05 -11.16 16.02
CA LEU A 370 10.36 -11.23 15.36
C LEU A 370 10.77 -12.68 15.10
N SER A 371 10.59 -13.56 16.08
CA SER A 371 10.90 -14.98 15.91
C SER A 371 10.06 -15.63 14.80
N GLU A 372 8.78 -15.26 14.69
CA GLU A 372 7.90 -15.74 13.62
C GLU A 372 8.33 -15.21 12.24
N ILE A 373 8.77 -13.95 12.13
CA ILE A 373 9.26 -13.36 10.88
C ILE A 373 10.56 -14.03 10.38
N LEU A 374 11.52 -14.23 11.30
CA LEU A 374 12.82 -14.81 10.97
C LEU A 374 12.73 -16.29 10.61
N ASN A 375 11.87 -17.04 11.31
CA ASN A 375 11.61 -18.45 11.01
C ASN A 375 10.67 -18.61 9.78
N GLY A 376 9.78 -17.64 9.57
CA GLY A 376 8.75 -17.52 8.53
C GLY A 376 9.25 -17.65 7.10
N GLY A 377 10.19 -16.78 6.72
CA GLY A 377 10.37 -16.40 5.32
C GLY A 377 9.17 -15.62 4.76
N ASN A 378 9.19 -15.29 3.47
CA ASN A 378 8.09 -14.59 2.80
C ASN A 378 6.80 -15.45 2.79
N PHE A 379 5.82 -15.10 3.64
CA PHE A 379 4.55 -15.82 3.84
C PHE A 379 4.70 -17.28 4.28
N GLY A 380 5.66 -17.59 5.15
CA GLY A 380 5.79 -18.96 5.66
C GLY A 380 6.32 -19.98 4.64
N LYS A 381 6.65 -19.57 3.40
CA LYS A 381 7.09 -20.45 2.30
C LYS A 381 8.37 -21.24 2.61
N HIS A 382 9.16 -20.79 3.58
CA HIS A 382 10.41 -21.42 3.97
C HIS A 382 10.38 -22.04 5.38
N PHE A 383 9.19 -22.16 5.99
CA PHE A 383 9.03 -22.75 7.31
C PHE A 383 9.28 -24.28 7.27
N THR A 384 10.50 -24.71 7.62
CA THR A 384 10.91 -26.12 7.57
C THR A 384 10.35 -26.97 8.72
N LYS A 385 9.90 -26.37 9.82
CA LYS A 385 9.30 -27.08 10.97
C LYS A 385 8.05 -27.89 10.59
N TYR A 386 7.48 -27.58 9.44
CA TYR A 386 6.22 -28.12 8.92
C TYR A 386 6.36 -28.62 7.46
N GLY A 387 7.56 -28.99 7.01
CA GLY A 387 7.80 -29.49 5.64
C GLY A 387 7.02 -30.75 5.25
N HIS A 388 6.42 -31.45 6.20
CA HIS A 388 5.52 -32.60 5.96
C HIS A 388 4.04 -32.22 5.69
N PHE A 389 3.71 -30.94 5.52
CA PHE A 389 2.33 -30.45 5.55
C PHE A 389 1.60 -30.52 4.20
N THR A 390 2.33 -30.60 3.08
CA THR A 390 1.72 -30.69 1.75
C THR A 390 1.01 -32.02 1.50
N GLN A 391 1.40 -33.11 2.19
CA GLN A 391 0.85 -34.46 1.99
C GLN A 391 -0.26 -34.89 2.98
N GLN A 392 -0.78 -33.99 3.82
CA GLN A 392 -1.77 -34.35 4.85
C GLN A 392 -3.21 -33.99 4.48
N GLY A 393 -4.18 -34.81 4.92
CA GLY A 393 -5.61 -34.61 4.71
C GLY A 393 -6.15 -33.31 5.32
N MET A 394 -7.26 -32.79 4.76
CA MET A 394 -7.83 -31.48 5.08
C MET A 394 -8.13 -31.27 6.57
N ALA A 395 -8.65 -32.30 7.26
CA ALA A 395 -8.94 -32.23 8.69
C ALA A 395 -7.66 -32.09 9.53
N LYS A 396 -6.58 -32.80 9.17
CA LYS A 396 -5.32 -32.72 9.92
C LYS A 396 -4.66 -31.35 9.77
N LYS A 397 -4.70 -30.75 8.57
CA LYS A 397 -4.26 -29.36 8.33
C LYS A 397 -5.07 -28.37 9.17
N TYR A 398 -6.37 -28.58 9.29
CA TYR A 398 -7.26 -27.76 10.11
C TYR A 398 -6.86 -27.80 11.60
N PHE A 399 -6.73 -28.99 12.20
CA PHE A 399 -6.35 -29.13 13.62
C PHE A 399 -4.93 -28.64 13.91
N LEU A 400 -3.96 -28.88 13.02
CA LEU A 400 -2.59 -28.40 13.19
C LEU A 400 -2.51 -26.87 13.20
N LYS A 401 -3.33 -26.19 12.38
CA LYS A 401 -3.36 -24.73 12.34
C LYS A 401 -4.05 -24.13 13.58
N ILE A 402 -5.09 -24.78 14.10
CA ILE A 402 -5.68 -24.43 15.40
C ILE A 402 -4.65 -24.61 16.52
N TRP A 403 -3.97 -25.76 16.56
CA TRP A 403 -2.93 -26.02 17.57
C TRP A 403 -1.78 -25.01 17.48
N ARG A 404 -1.34 -24.65 16.26
CA ARG A 404 -0.42 -23.54 16.05
C ARG A 404 -0.98 -22.28 16.68
N ASN A 405 -2.23 -21.91 16.44
CA ASN A 405 -2.77 -20.64 16.93
C ASN A 405 -3.01 -20.62 18.46
N MET A 406 -3.02 -21.77 19.14
CA MET A 406 -3.21 -21.84 20.59
C MET A 406 -2.12 -21.14 21.42
N HIS A 407 -0.88 -21.08 20.95
CA HIS A 407 0.14 -20.32 21.69
C HIS A 407 -0.07 -18.79 21.60
N PHE A 408 -0.82 -18.30 20.60
CA PHE A 408 -1.19 -16.89 20.49
C PHE A 408 -2.34 -16.49 21.42
N VAL A 409 -3.12 -17.44 21.97
CA VAL A 409 -4.22 -17.16 22.91
C VAL A 409 -3.73 -16.35 24.11
N ARG A 410 -2.51 -16.61 24.58
CA ARG A 410 -1.89 -15.85 25.69
C ARG A 410 -1.68 -14.37 25.35
N TYR A 411 -1.51 -14.03 24.07
CA TYR A 411 -1.15 -12.69 23.62
C TYR A 411 -2.32 -11.93 22.99
N TYR A 412 -3.17 -12.65 22.24
CA TYR A 412 -4.29 -12.15 21.43
C TYR A 412 -5.52 -13.07 21.54
N PRO A 413 -6.12 -13.22 22.73
CA PRO A 413 -7.20 -14.21 22.97
C PRO A 413 -8.43 -13.96 22.10
N ALA A 414 -8.83 -12.70 21.90
CA ALA A 414 -10.03 -12.35 21.14
C ALA A 414 -9.97 -12.79 19.67
N GLU A 415 -8.79 -12.77 19.05
CA GLU A 415 -8.61 -13.19 17.66
C GLU A 415 -8.33 -14.70 17.57
N ALA A 416 -7.44 -15.20 18.43
CA ALA A 416 -7.04 -16.61 18.42
C ALA A 416 -8.19 -17.57 18.77
N LEU A 417 -9.10 -17.18 19.66
CA LEU A 417 -10.27 -18.00 20.01
C LEU A 417 -11.39 -17.93 18.97
N CYS A 418 -11.45 -16.85 18.18
CA CYS A 418 -12.43 -16.71 17.11
C CYS A 418 -11.99 -17.39 15.81
N GLU A 419 -10.69 -17.68 15.63
CA GLU A 419 -10.16 -18.31 14.41
C GLU A 419 -10.83 -19.66 14.06
N PRO A 420 -11.04 -20.61 15.00
CA PRO A 420 -11.74 -21.86 14.69
C PRO A 420 -13.19 -21.64 14.25
N ILE A 421 -13.87 -20.67 14.87
CA ILE A 421 -15.26 -20.32 14.56
C ILE A 421 -15.33 -19.71 13.16
N PHE A 422 -14.50 -18.70 12.88
CA PHE A 422 -14.44 -18.04 11.59
C PHE A 422 -14.12 -19.03 10.48
N ARG A 423 -13.17 -19.94 10.71
CA ARG A 423 -12.78 -20.93 9.71
C ARG A 423 -13.87 -21.95 9.41
N THR A 424 -14.57 -22.42 10.44
CA THR A 424 -15.70 -23.33 10.27
C THR A 424 -16.80 -22.64 9.48
N TRP A 425 -17.16 -21.42 9.86
CA TRP A 425 -18.13 -20.61 9.12
C TRP A 425 -17.70 -20.36 7.67
N HIS A 426 -16.44 -19.97 7.44
CA HIS A 426 -15.90 -19.70 6.10
C HIS A 426 -15.88 -20.95 5.21
N PHE A 427 -15.66 -22.15 5.79
CA PHE A 427 -15.79 -23.41 5.07
C PHE A 427 -17.21 -23.63 4.53
N PHE A 428 -18.22 -23.45 5.38
CA PHE A 428 -19.62 -23.55 4.95
C PHE A 428 -20.02 -22.43 3.99
N TRP A 429 -19.51 -21.21 4.19
CA TRP A 429 -19.70 -20.10 3.27
C TRP A 429 -19.17 -20.46 1.88
N ARG A 430 -17.96 -21.02 1.76
CA ARG A 430 -17.42 -21.49 0.48
C ARG A 430 -18.27 -22.60 -0.13
N MET A 431 -18.73 -23.57 0.65
CA MET A 431 -19.62 -24.61 0.12
C MET A 431 -20.92 -24.06 -0.48
N LYS A 432 -21.48 -23.01 0.13
CA LYS A 432 -22.72 -22.38 -0.34
C LYS A 432 -22.52 -21.50 -1.59
N ASN A 433 -21.32 -20.91 -1.75
CA ASN A 433 -21.02 -19.96 -2.83
C ASN A 433 -20.10 -20.55 -3.91
N LYS A 434 -19.91 -21.89 -3.92
CA LYS A 434 -19.41 -22.60 -5.09
C LYS A 434 -20.57 -22.73 -6.08
N GLU A 435 -20.56 -21.91 -7.13
CA GLU A 435 -21.39 -22.13 -8.31
C GLU A 435 -20.88 -23.34 -9.11
#